data_AF-A0A7S4SFC8-F1
#
_entry.id   AF-A0A7S4SFC8-F1
#
_cell.length_a   1.000
_cell.length_b   1.000
_cell.length_c   1.000
_cell.angle_alpha   90.00
_cell.angle_beta   90.00
_cell.angle_gamma   90.00
#
_symmetry.space_group_name_H-M   'P 1'
#
loop_
_entity.id
_entity.type
_entity.pdbx_description
1 polymer ?
#
loop_
_entity_poly.entity_id
_entity_poly.type
_entity_poly.pdbx_seq_one_letter_code
_entity_poly.pdbx_strand_id
1 'polypeptide(L)'
;AHLQYMKGWKIPLTEIQVGNLTKDEVNTLLSDVMNESFPRSKSLSNVVYRKTCGNALLVKQLIMTLWNEGLLVFSFHDRIWRWNIKLIESKGIPDDAAGLMAK
;
A
#
# COMPACT_ATOMS: atom_id res chain seq x y z
N ALA A 1 14.24 17.37 11.46
CA ALA A 1 14.97 18.65 11.33
C ALA A 1 14.05 19.87 11.47
N HIS A 2 12.98 20.04 10.68
CA HIS A 2 12.14 21.26 10.73
C HIS A 2 11.28 21.43 12.01
N LEU A 3 10.75 20.33 12.56
CA LEU A 3 9.94 20.36 13.80
C LEU A 3 10.71 20.84 15.04
N GLN A 4 12.04 20.64 15.08
CA GLN A 4 12.89 21.08 16.19
C GLN A 4 12.99 22.61 16.29
N TYR A 5 12.95 23.33 15.15
CA TYR A 5 12.98 24.79 15.12
C TYR A 5 11.70 25.43 15.65
N MET A 6 10.56 24.75 15.48
CA MET A 6 9.24 25.27 15.91
C MET A 6 8.96 25.08 17.40
N LYS A 7 9.72 24.22 18.11
CA LYS A 7 9.60 24.03 19.57
C LYS A 7 9.97 25.28 20.38
N GLY A 8 10.67 26.25 19.79
CA GLY A 8 11.02 27.53 20.43
C GLY A 8 9.95 28.61 20.32
N TRP A 9 8.89 28.38 19.54
CA TRP A 9 7.80 29.34 19.37
C TRP A 9 6.74 29.15 20.46
N LYS A 10 6.25 30.25 21.06
CA LYS A 10 5.14 30.24 22.04
C LYS A 10 3.78 30.03 21.36
N ILE A 11 3.69 29.07 20.45
CA ILE A 11 2.47 28.72 19.71
C ILE A 11 2.13 27.27 20.08
N PRO A 12 0.85 26.94 20.34
CA PRO A 12 0.45 25.55 20.57
C PRO A 12 0.85 24.66 19.40
N LEU A 13 1.66 23.63 19.68
CA LEU A 13 2.10 22.64 18.70
C LEU A 13 1.41 21.31 19.01
N THR A 14 0.72 20.75 18.01
CA THR A 14 0.17 19.39 18.08
C THR A 14 0.99 18.48 17.19
N GLU A 15 1.71 17.54 17.80
CA GLU A 15 2.43 16.51 17.08
C GLU A 15 1.51 15.30 16.87
N ILE A 16 1.37 14.87 15.62
CA ILE A 16 0.60 13.68 15.25
C ILE A 16 1.58 12.61 14.79
N GLN A 17 1.64 11.51 15.52
CA GLN A 17 2.42 10.34 15.12
C GLN A 17 1.63 9.53 14.09
N VAL A 18 2.15 9.45 12.87
CA VAL A 18 1.55 8.61 11.81
C VAL A 18 2.34 7.32 11.73
N GLY A 19 1.73 6.23 12.21
CA GLY A 19 2.30 4.89 12.13
C GLY A 19 2.10 4.25 10.75
N ASN A 20 2.64 3.04 10.60
CA ASN A 20 2.29 2.18 9.46
C ASN A 20 0.87 1.65 9.60
N LEU A 21 0.24 1.38 8.46
CA LEU A 21 -1.06 0.72 8.37
C LEU A 21 -0.95 -0.72 8.90
N THR A 22 -1.94 -1.13 9.67
CA THR A 22 -2.15 -2.54 9.98
C THR A 22 -2.57 -3.31 8.73
N LYS A 23 -2.51 -4.64 8.81
CA LYS A 23 -2.93 -5.53 7.73
C LYS A 23 -4.38 -5.30 7.30
N ASP A 24 -5.28 -5.09 8.27
CA ASP A 24 -6.68 -4.84 7.99
C ASP A 24 -6.90 -3.45 7.42
N GLU A 25 -6.16 -2.42 7.85
CA GLU A 25 -6.20 -1.09 7.25
C GLU A 25 -5.69 -1.07 5.81
N VAL A 26 -4.64 -1.84 5.48
CA VAL A 26 -4.23 -2.05 4.08
C VAL A 26 -5.36 -2.73 3.29
N ASN A 27 -6.06 -3.71 3.89
CA ASN A 27 -7.16 -4.36 3.21
C ASN A 27 -8.36 -3.43 2.96
N THR A 28 -8.71 -2.62 3.95
CA THR A 28 -9.75 -1.57 3.84
C THR A 28 -9.37 -0.56 2.76
N LEU A 29 -8.13 -0.09 2.76
CA LEU A 29 -7.64 0.84 1.73
C LEU A 29 -7.79 0.24 0.32
N LEU A 30 -7.42 -1.02 0.13
CA LEU A 30 -7.53 -1.65 -1.19
C LEU A 30 -8.98 -1.96 -1.58
N SER A 31 -9.83 -2.40 -0.64
CA SER A 31 -11.26 -2.62 -0.95
C SER A 31 -11.92 -1.33 -1.38
N ASP A 32 -11.63 -0.21 -0.69
CA ASP A 32 -12.24 1.08 -0.98
C ASP A 32 -11.78 1.64 -2.32
N VAL A 33 -10.46 1.60 -2.59
CA VAL A 33 -9.89 2.06 -3.86
C VAL A 33 -10.39 1.24 -5.04
N MET A 34 -10.58 -0.08 -4.86
CA MET A 34 -11.03 -0.97 -5.93
C MET A 34 -12.55 -1.04 -6.04
N ASN A 35 -13.30 -0.51 -5.08
CA ASN A 35 -14.74 -0.74 -4.92
C ASN A 35 -15.09 -2.24 -4.91
N GLU A 36 -14.31 -3.00 -4.16
CA GLU A 36 -14.42 -4.46 -4.03
C GLU A 36 -14.75 -4.84 -2.59
N SER A 37 -15.33 -6.03 -2.38
CA SER A 37 -15.62 -6.47 -1.02
C SER A 37 -14.35 -6.78 -0.22
N PHE A 38 -14.36 -6.48 1.08
CA PHE A 38 -13.24 -6.74 1.99
C PHE A 38 -12.69 -8.18 1.92
N PRO A 39 -13.52 -9.25 1.78
CA PRO A 39 -13.00 -10.60 1.61
C PRO A 39 -12.28 -10.83 0.28
N ARG A 40 -12.71 -10.15 -0.80
CA ARG A 40 -12.14 -10.33 -2.13
C ARG A 40 -10.75 -9.70 -2.23
N SER A 41 -10.59 -8.47 -1.73
CA SER A 41 -9.31 -7.75 -1.70
C SER A 41 -8.26 -8.42 -0.80
N LYS A 42 -8.67 -9.28 0.14
CA LYS A 42 -7.81 -9.92 1.14
C LYS A 42 -6.61 -10.67 0.54
N SER A 43 -6.80 -11.32 -0.60
CA SER A 43 -5.73 -12.05 -1.28
C SER A 43 -4.59 -11.11 -1.73
N LEU A 44 -4.95 -9.96 -2.29
CA LEU A 44 -4.00 -8.96 -2.77
C LEU A 44 -3.41 -8.16 -1.61
N SER A 45 -4.22 -7.72 -0.66
CA SER A 45 -3.77 -6.93 0.48
C SER A 45 -2.79 -7.68 1.37
N ASN A 46 -2.91 -9.00 1.48
CA ASN A 46 -1.91 -9.84 2.17
C ASN A 46 -0.52 -9.72 1.53
N VAL A 47 -0.44 -9.78 0.20
CA VAL A 47 0.83 -9.65 -0.54
C VAL A 47 1.37 -8.23 -0.37
N VAL A 48 0.50 -7.23 -0.53
CA VAL A 48 0.88 -5.82 -0.41
C VAL A 48 1.39 -5.50 1.00
N TYR A 49 0.67 -5.92 2.04
CA TYR A 49 1.10 -5.72 3.42
C TYR A 49 2.43 -6.40 3.70
N ARG A 50 2.60 -7.66 3.28
CA ARG A 50 3.85 -8.41 3.49
C ARG A 50 5.06 -7.68 2.90
N LYS A 51 4.94 -7.21 1.65
CA LYS A 51 6.02 -6.52 0.93
C LYS A 51 6.31 -5.10 1.44
N THR A 52 5.36 -4.47 2.13
CA THR A 52 5.44 -3.03 2.49
C THR A 52 5.50 -2.78 4.00
N CYS A 53 5.27 -3.81 4.82
CA CYS A 53 5.08 -3.70 6.26
C CYS A 53 4.06 -2.61 6.67
N GLY A 54 3.07 -2.35 5.81
CA GLY A 54 2.04 -1.33 6.03
C GLY A 54 2.48 0.11 5.81
N ASN A 55 3.70 0.36 5.32
CA ASN A 55 4.14 1.72 5.01
C ASN A 55 3.29 2.28 3.85
N ALA A 56 2.47 3.31 4.11
CA ALA A 56 1.49 3.81 3.15
C ALA A 56 2.11 4.30 1.82
N LEU A 57 3.35 4.84 1.85
CA LEU A 57 4.06 5.24 0.64
C LEU A 57 4.41 4.02 -0.22
N LEU A 58 4.93 2.96 0.40
CA LEU A 58 5.29 1.73 -0.29
C LEU A 58 4.05 0.94 -0.75
N VAL A 59 2.96 0.98 0.01
CA VAL A 59 1.65 0.46 -0.44
C VAL A 59 1.24 1.12 -1.74
N LYS A 60 1.26 2.46 -1.80
CA LYS A 60 0.95 3.21 -3.02
C LYS A 60 1.90 2.84 -4.17
N GLN A 61 3.21 2.82 -3.93
CA GLN A 61 4.21 2.51 -4.96
C GLN A 61 4.05 1.10 -5.52
N LEU A 62 3.81 0.12 -4.65
CA LEU A 62 3.59 -1.27 -5.07
C LEU A 62 2.32 -1.38 -5.92
N ILE A 63 1.19 -0.79 -5.49
CA ILE A 63 -0.05 -0.81 -6.28
C ILE A 63 0.14 -0.16 -7.65
N MET A 64 0.83 0.98 -7.73
CA MET A 64 1.16 1.62 -9.01
C MET A 64 2.05 0.74 -9.88
N THR A 65 3.00 0.01 -9.28
CA THR A 65 3.86 -0.94 -10.00
C THR A 65 3.05 -2.10 -10.58
N LEU A 66 2.16 -2.69 -9.79
CA LEU A 66 1.30 -3.79 -10.24
C LEU A 66 0.38 -3.34 -11.39
N TRP A 67 -0.15 -2.12 -11.32
CA TRP A 67 -0.94 -1.54 -12.40
C TRP A 67 -0.11 -1.35 -13.67
N ASN A 68 1.04 -0.69 -13.56
CA ASN A 68 1.91 -0.39 -14.70
C ASN A 68 2.45 -1.66 -15.38
N GLU A 69 2.69 -2.73 -14.62
CA GLU A 69 3.11 -4.03 -15.15
C GLU A 69 1.96 -4.91 -15.65
N GLY A 70 0.70 -4.43 -15.61
CA GLY A 70 -0.47 -5.18 -16.05
C GLY A 70 -0.80 -6.39 -15.16
N LEU A 71 -0.32 -6.40 -13.91
CA LEU A 71 -0.57 -7.44 -12.92
C LEU A 71 -1.85 -7.18 -12.11
N LEU A 72 -2.25 -5.92 -12.07
CA LEU A 72 -3.52 -5.44 -11.54
C LEU A 72 -4.22 -4.70 -12.69
N VAL A 73 -5.38 -5.21 -13.13
CA VAL A 73 -6.07 -4.69 -14.33
C VAL A 73 -7.56 -4.55 -14.03
N PHE A 74 -8.17 -3.46 -14.48
CA PHE A 74 -9.62 -3.31 -14.43
C PHE A 74 -10.28 -3.96 -15.66
N SER A 75 -11.12 -4.96 -15.45
CA SER A 75 -11.93 -5.58 -16.51
C SER A 75 -13.16 -4.72 -16.76
N PHE A 76 -13.21 -4.01 -17.89
CA PHE A 76 -14.39 -3.21 -18.26
C PHE A 76 -15.63 -4.06 -18.56
N HIS A 77 -15.44 -5.28 -19.08
CA HIS A 77 -16.54 -6.20 -19.37
C HIS A 77 -17.29 -6.61 -18.10
N ASP A 78 -16.53 -7.00 -17.07
CA ASP A 78 -17.12 -7.49 -15.81
C ASP A 78 -17.24 -6.40 -14.74
N ARG A 79 -16.68 -5.22 -15.00
CA ARG A 79 -16.55 -4.08 -14.07
C ARG A 79 -15.93 -4.45 -12.73
N ILE A 80 -14.90 -5.30 -12.77
CA ILE A 80 -14.15 -5.75 -11.59
C ILE A 80 -12.65 -5.62 -11.80
N TRP A 81 -11.94 -5.44 -10.69
CA TRP A 81 -10.49 -5.54 -10.68
C TRP A 81 -10.05 -7.01 -10.76
N ARG A 82 -9.03 -7.29 -11.57
CA ARG A 82 -8.44 -8.62 -11.74
C ARG A 82 -6.96 -8.55 -11.38
N TRP A 83 -6.50 -9.57 -10.67
CA TRP A 83 -5.10 -9.76 -10.33
C TRP A 83 -4.80 -11.27 -10.28
N ASN A 84 -3.52 -11.62 -10.46
CA ASN A 84 -3.07 -13.00 -10.32
C ASN A 84 -1.94 -13.06 -9.29
N ILE A 85 -2.26 -13.58 -8.10
CA ILE A 85 -1.30 -13.68 -7.00
C ILE A 85 -0.06 -14.49 -7.39
N LYS A 86 -0.22 -15.59 -8.13
CA LYS A 86 0.93 -16.41 -8.55
C LYS A 86 1.88 -15.63 -9.45
N LEU A 87 1.34 -14.80 -10.34
CA LEU A 87 2.14 -13.96 -11.23
C LEU A 87 2.79 -12.78 -10.49
N ILE A 88 2.10 -12.19 -9.52
CA ILE A 88 2.65 -11.14 -8.67
C ILE A 88 3.84 -11.66 -7.86
N GLU A 89 3.71 -12.87 -7.30
CA GLU A 89 4.78 -13.49 -6.50
C GLU A 89 5.98 -13.90 -7.38
N SER A 90 5.77 -14.28 -8.64
CA SER A 90 6.87 -14.72 -9.52
C SER A 90 7.71 -13.57 -10.09
N LYS A 91 7.28 -12.31 -9.93
CA LYS A 91 7.96 -11.13 -10.47
C LYS A 91 9.22 -10.70 -9.70
N GLY A 92 9.59 -11.42 -8.63
CA GLY A 92 10.78 -11.13 -7.84
C GLY A 92 10.73 -9.77 -7.13
N ILE A 93 9.52 -9.24 -6.87
CA ILE A 93 9.35 -8.04 -6.06
C ILE A 93 9.81 -8.39 -4.63
N PRO A 94 10.75 -7.62 -4.03
CA PRO A 94 11.25 -7.90 -2.68
C PRO A 94 10.13 -8.08 -1.67
N ASP A 95 10.34 -8.97 -0.70
CA ASP A 95 9.36 -9.27 0.35
C ASP A 95 9.42 -8.28 1.53
N ASP A 96 10.25 -7.24 1.46
CA ASP A 96 10.37 -6.24 2.50
C ASP A 96 10.41 -4.80 1.97
N ALA A 97 10.07 -3.88 2.88
CA ALA A 97 10.06 -2.45 2.62
C ALA A 97 11.45 -1.92 2.25
N ALA A 98 12.51 -2.50 2.84
CA ALA A 98 13.89 -2.11 2.58
C ALA A 98 14.30 -2.39 1.13
N GLY A 99 13.95 -3.57 0.60
CA GLY A 99 14.21 -3.93 -0.78
C GLY A 99 13.42 -3.10 -1.78
N LEU A 100 12.20 -2.67 -1.45
CA LEU A 100 11.42 -1.74 -2.28
C LEU A 100 12.04 -0.34 -2.37
N MET A 101 12.76 0.11 -1.33
CA MET A 101 13.44 1.41 -1.32
C MET A 101 14.81 1.40 -2.03
N ALA A 102 15.38 0.21 -2.25
CA ALA A 102 16.68 0.04 -2.91
C ALA A 102 16.59 -0.01 -4.45
N LYS A 103 15.38 0.14 -5.01
CA LYS A 103 15.09 0.06 -6.45
C LYS A 103 14.67 1.42 -6.99
#